data_AF-A0A939DU12-F1
#
_entry.id   AF-A0A939DU12-F1
#
_cell.length_a   1.000
_cell.length_b   1.000
_cell.length_c   1.000
_cell.angle_alpha   90.00
_cell.angle_beta   90.00
_cell.angle_gamma   90.00
#
_symmetry.space_group_name_H-M   'P 1'
#
loop_
_entity.id
_entity.type
_entity.pdbx_description
1 polymer ?
#
loop_
_entity_poly.entity_id
_entity_poly.type
_entity_poly.pdbx_seq_one_letter_code
_entity_poly.pdbx_strand_id
1 'polypeptide(L)'
;RHAKSIASHFSYYLRPCFAETEALKNESFKIRHGVYCDELKFEEPRQSGLETDEFDDHAYHCLIQHKSRGTYAGTVRVIYSSSEDQILPIEKYCQSAIGNEHLQPSRFERQRIAEISRLAVPAEFRRRSVDKHQGAA
;
A
#
# COMPACT_ATOMS: atom_id res chain seq x y z
N ARG A 1 -26.74 -5.35 4.49
CA ARG A 1 -27.33 -4.43 3.49
C ARG A 1 -26.42 -3.24 3.18
N HIS A 2 -25.83 -2.57 4.18
CA HIS A 2 -24.91 -1.43 4.00
C HIS A 2 -23.62 -1.78 3.23
N ALA A 3 -22.95 -2.88 3.57
CA ALA A 3 -21.71 -3.31 2.89
C ALA A 3 -21.89 -3.58 1.39
N LYS A 4 -23.03 -4.17 0.97
CA LYS A 4 -23.34 -4.37 -0.45
C LYS A 4 -23.53 -3.05 -1.19
N SER A 5 -24.12 -2.04 -0.54
CA SER A 5 -24.29 -0.70 -1.11
C SER A 5 -22.95 0.01 -1.29
N ILE A 6 -22.06 -0.09 -0.29
CA ILE A 6 -20.69 0.48 -0.34
C ILE A 6 -19.88 -0.20 -1.44
N ALA A 7 -19.89 -1.53 -1.49
CA ALA A 7 -19.19 -2.29 -2.54
C ALA A 7 -19.71 -1.93 -3.94
N SER A 8 -21.03 -1.81 -4.11
CA SER A 8 -21.62 -1.43 -5.41
C SER A 8 -21.22 -0.01 -5.83
N HIS A 9 -21.22 0.94 -4.89
CA HIS A 9 -20.79 2.32 -5.15
C HIS A 9 -19.30 2.38 -5.47
N PHE A 10 -18.47 1.65 -4.73
CA PHE A 10 -17.03 1.52 -4.99
C PHE A 10 -16.80 0.95 -6.39
N SER A 11 -17.41 -0.18 -6.74
CA SER A 11 -17.25 -0.80 -8.05
C SER A 11 -17.79 0.05 -9.21
N TYR A 12 -18.68 1.00 -8.96
CA TYR A 12 -19.14 1.93 -10.00
C TYR A 12 -18.05 2.94 -10.38
N TYR A 13 -17.34 3.53 -9.41
CA TYR A 13 -16.36 4.60 -9.66
C TYR A 13 -14.90 4.12 -9.68
N LEU A 14 -14.60 3.04 -8.96
CA LEU A 14 -13.24 2.57 -8.68
C LEU A 14 -13.04 1.15 -9.19
N ARG A 15 -11.80 0.86 -9.60
CA ARG A 15 -11.37 -0.47 -10.06
C ARG A 15 -10.04 -0.83 -9.42
N PRO A 16 -9.96 -1.91 -8.62
CA PRO A 16 -8.68 -2.48 -8.23
C PRO A 16 -7.95 -3.05 -9.45
N CYS A 17 -6.64 -2.84 -9.53
CA CYS A 17 -5.79 -3.44 -10.55
C CYS A 17 -4.40 -3.75 -9.98
N PHE A 18 -3.84 -4.89 -10.40
CA PHE A 18 -2.44 -5.20 -10.14
C PHE A 18 -1.55 -4.36 -11.06
N ALA A 19 -0.44 -3.86 -10.50
CA ALA A 19 0.58 -3.16 -11.24
C ALA A 19 1.60 -4.14 -11.84
N GLU A 20 1.17 -4.86 -12.88
CA GLU A 20 1.94 -5.94 -13.52
C GLU A 20 3.02 -5.43 -14.50
N THR A 21 2.99 -4.13 -14.85
CA THR A 21 3.97 -3.51 -15.74
C THR A 21 4.76 -2.46 -14.98
N GLU A 22 6.00 -2.20 -15.43
CA GLU A 22 6.84 -1.14 -14.84
C GLU A 22 6.17 0.24 -14.86
N ALA A 23 5.39 0.53 -15.89
CA ALA A 23 4.60 1.76 -15.95
C ALA A 23 3.59 1.83 -14.79
N LEU A 24 2.87 0.74 -14.50
CA LEU A 24 1.93 0.69 -13.38
C LEU A 24 2.64 0.69 -12.03
N LYS A 25 3.79 0.00 -11.89
CA LYS A 25 4.57 0.04 -10.65
C LYS A 25 5.04 1.46 -10.35
N ASN A 26 5.51 2.17 -11.37
CA ASN A 26 5.88 3.58 -11.25
C ASN A 26 4.72 4.46 -10.77
N GLU A 27 3.47 4.20 -11.19
CA GLU A 27 2.31 4.92 -10.64
C GLU A 27 2.12 4.64 -9.14
N SER A 28 2.34 3.40 -8.68
CA SER A 28 2.33 3.08 -7.25
C SER A 28 3.45 3.82 -6.50
N PHE A 29 4.67 3.84 -7.03
CA PHE A 29 5.81 4.54 -6.43
C PHE A 29 5.64 6.05 -6.38
N LYS A 30 5.01 6.66 -7.40
CA LYS A 30 4.64 8.09 -7.40
C LYS A 30 3.62 8.42 -6.33
N ILE A 31 2.56 7.60 -6.19
CA ILE A 31 1.56 7.79 -5.14
C ILE A 31 2.21 7.69 -3.76
N ARG A 32 3.07 6.68 -3.56
CA ARG A 32 3.82 6.51 -2.31
C ARG A 32 4.70 7.71 -2.01
N HIS A 33 5.45 8.21 -3.00
CA HIS A 33 6.28 9.41 -2.83
C HIS A 33 5.43 10.62 -2.42
N GLY A 34 4.34 10.89 -3.13
CA GLY A 34 3.42 11.99 -2.82
C GLY A 34 2.83 11.91 -1.40
N VAL A 35 2.56 10.71 -0.88
CA VAL A 35 2.01 10.54 0.47
C VAL A 35 3.10 10.47 1.54
N TYR A 36 4.06 9.56 1.42
CA TYR A 36 5.06 9.32 2.46
C TYR A 36 6.18 10.38 2.50
N CYS A 37 6.60 10.92 1.35
CA CYS A 37 7.65 11.93 1.28
C CYS A 37 7.07 13.35 1.30
N ASP A 38 6.08 13.63 0.45
CA ASP A 38 5.61 15.00 0.26
C ASP A 38 4.58 15.43 1.30
N GLU A 39 3.64 14.57 1.65
CA GLU A 39 2.55 14.89 2.57
C GLU A 39 2.91 14.60 4.03
N LEU A 40 3.26 13.35 4.35
CA LEU A 40 3.47 12.88 5.73
C LEU A 40 4.88 13.13 6.27
N LYS A 41 5.87 13.36 5.39
CA LYS A 41 7.28 13.56 5.75
C LYS A 41 7.87 12.39 6.56
N PHE A 42 7.41 11.17 6.29
CA PHE A 42 7.93 9.95 6.91
C PHE A 42 9.18 9.41 6.21
N GLU A 43 9.34 9.75 4.93
CA GLU A 43 10.48 9.36 4.10
C GLU A 43 11.09 10.62 3.45
N GLU A 44 12.39 10.58 3.15
CA GLU A 44 13.06 11.70 2.50
C GLU A 44 12.63 11.83 1.02
N PRO A 45 12.38 13.06 0.51
CA PRO A 45 12.06 13.27 -0.89
C PRO A 45 13.18 12.82 -1.82
N ARG A 46 12.84 12.02 -2.83
CA ARG A 46 13.78 11.58 -3.88
C ARG A 46 13.63 12.40 -5.15
N GLN A 47 14.75 12.73 -5.81
CA GLN A 47 14.77 13.48 -7.08
C GLN A 47 14.01 12.78 -8.21
N SER A 48 13.93 11.45 -8.18
CA SER A 48 13.15 10.66 -9.14
C SER A 48 11.64 10.87 -9.03
N GLY A 49 11.14 11.38 -7.90
CA GLY A 49 9.70 11.42 -7.59
C GLY A 49 9.09 10.03 -7.33
N LEU A 50 9.92 9.02 -7.08
CA LEU A 50 9.50 7.64 -6.83
C LEU A 50 9.98 7.20 -5.45
N GLU A 51 9.08 6.69 -4.61
CA GLU A 51 9.43 6.06 -3.34
C GLU A 51 9.50 4.55 -3.53
N THR A 52 10.70 4.01 -3.34
CA THR A 52 11.01 2.59 -3.45
C THR A 52 11.95 2.13 -2.34
N ASP A 53 11.86 0.88 -1.94
CA ASP A 53 12.79 0.22 -1.02
C ASP A 53 13.16 -1.19 -1.52
N GLU A 54 14.01 -1.89 -0.76
CA GLU A 54 14.51 -3.22 -1.13
C GLU A 54 13.42 -4.32 -1.16
N PHE A 55 12.24 -4.07 -0.60
CA PHE A 55 11.15 -5.05 -0.55
C PHE A 55 10.27 -4.99 -1.81
N ASP A 56 10.42 -3.96 -2.64
CA ASP A 56 9.64 -3.81 -3.88
C ASP A 56 9.98 -4.88 -4.93
N ASP A 57 11.16 -5.50 -4.84
CA ASP A 57 11.60 -6.57 -5.75
C ASP A 57 10.81 -7.88 -5.58
N HIS A 58 10.16 -8.08 -4.43
CA HIS A 58 9.36 -9.26 -4.12
C HIS A 58 8.00 -8.88 -3.53
N ALA A 59 7.35 -7.91 -4.18
CA ALA A 59 6.04 -7.44 -3.79
C ALA A 59 5.05 -7.36 -4.96
N TYR A 60 3.79 -7.61 -4.65
CA TYR A 60 2.68 -7.19 -5.47
C TYR A 60 2.31 -5.75 -5.13
N HIS A 61 2.16 -4.93 -6.16
CA HIS A 61 1.63 -3.58 -6.04
C HIS A 61 0.21 -3.56 -6.57
N CYS A 62 -0.72 -3.07 -5.76
CA CYS A 62 -2.13 -2.99 -6.10
C CYS A 62 -2.55 -1.53 -6.14
N LEU A 63 -3.09 -1.09 -7.27
CA LEU A 63 -3.60 0.25 -7.48
C LEU A 63 -5.13 0.26 -7.42
N ILE A 64 -5.69 1.40 -7.05
CA ILE A 64 -7.12 1.69 -7.21
C ILE A 64 -7.28 2.73 -8.32
N GLN A 65 -7.83 2.36 -9.45
CA GLN A 65 -8.07 3.28 -10.56
C GLN A 65 -9.44 3.97 -10.43
N HIS A 66 -9.47 5.29 -10.63
CA HIS A 66 -10.69 6.08 -10.78
C HIS A 66 -11.18 6.05 -12.24
N LYS A 67 -12.24 5.29 -12.50
CA LYS A 67 -12.67 4.90 -13.86
C LYS A 67 -12.91 6.08 -14.80
N SER A 68 -13.56 7.15 -14.33
CA SER A 68 -13.91 8.28 -15.21
C SER A 68 -12.76 9.23 -15.52
N ARG A 69 -11.70 9.23 -14.69
CA ARG A 69 -10.51 10.09 -14.89
C ARG A 69 -9.32 9.32 -15.47
N GLY A 70 -9.32 8.00 -15.37
CA GLY A 70 -8.18 7.16 -15.73
C GLY A 70 -7.02 7.23 -14.74
N THR A 71 -7.08 8.11 -13.73
CA THR A 71 -6.05 8.30 -12.70
C THR A 71 -6.13 7.25 -11.59
N TYR A 72 -5.09 7.16 -10.77
CA TYR A 72 -5.02 6.24 -9.63
C TYR A 72 -5.27 6.97 -8.31
N ALA A 73 -6.23 6.46 -7.55
CA ALA A 73 -6.72 7.03 -6.30
C ALA A 73 -5.97 6.52 -5.06
N GLY A 74 -5.12 5.51 -5.20
CA GLY A 74 -4.36 4.95 -4.10
C GLY A 74 -3.63 3.68 -4.48
N THR A 75 -2.76 3.22 -3.57
CA THR A 75 -1.97 2.01 -3.70
C THR A 75 -1.87 1.26 -2.37
N VAL A 76 -1.63 -0.05 -2.46
CA VAL A 76 -1.21 -0.90 -1.34
C VAL A 76 -0.16 -1.90 -1.85
N ARG A 77 0.81 -2.21 -0.99
CA ARG A 77 1.86 -3.19 -1.27
C ARG A 77 1.59 -4.49 -0.49
N VAL A 78 1.78 -5.63 -1.15
CA VAL A 78 1.75 -6.95 -0.52
C VAL A 78 3.08 -7.64 -0.80
N ILE A 79 3.94 -7.72 0.21
CA ILE A 79 5.25 -8.36 0.13
C ILE A 79 5.05 -9.85 0.39
N TYR A 80 5.58 -10.69 -0.49
CA TYR A 80 5.55 -12.14 -0.33
C TYR A 80 6.96 -12.68 -0.06
N SER A 81 7.06 -13.75 0.70
CA SER A 81 8.35 -14.41 0.95
C SER A 81 8.36 -15.79 0.26
N SER A 82 9.35 -16.02 -0.61
CA SER A 82 9.50 -17.28 -1.33
C SER A 82 10.71 -18.11 -0.90
N SER A 83 11.65 -17.51 -0.16
CA SER A 83 12.84 -18.16 0.40
C SER A 83 13.15 -17.63 1.81
N GLU A 84 13.99 -18.34 2.55
CA GLU A 84 14.41 -17.91 3.90
C GLU A 84 15.16 -16.58 3.92
N ASP A 85 15.82 -16.22 2.81
CA ASP A 85 16.55 -14.95 2.67
C ASP A 85 15.61 -13.76 2.42
N GLN A 86 14.36 -14.01 2.04
CA GLN A 86 13.35 -12.97 1.80
C GLN A 86 12.56 -12.71 3.09
N ILE A 87 13.16 -11.96 4.01
CA ILE A 87 12.49 -11.55 5.25
C ILE A 87 11.41 -10.50 5.00
N LEU A 88 10.37 -10.48 5.83
CA LEU A 88 9.37 -9.42 5.81
C LEU A 88 9.87 -8.15 6.53
N PRO A 89 9.42 -6.94 6.16
CA PRO A 89 9.86 -5.71 6.83
C PRO A 89 9.67 -5.71 8.34
N ILE A 90 8.59 -6.32 8.85
CA ILE A 90 8.36 -6.44 10.29
C ILE A 90 9.47 -7.21 11.00
N GLU A 91 10.08 -8.22 10.36
CA GLU A 91 11.22 -8.96 10.90
C GLU A 91 12.48 -8.10 10.93
N LYS A 92 12.66 -7.20 9.95
CA LYS A 92 13.84 -6.31 9.86
C LYS A 92 13.78 -5.13 10.83
N TYR A 93 12.64 -4.46 10.91
CA TYR A 93 12.53 -3.17 11.61
C TYR A 93 11.79 -3.25 12.94
N CYS A 94 10.93 -4.26 13.14
CA CYS A 94 9.96 -4.27 14.23
C CYS A 94 9.80 -5.65 14.88
N GLN A 95 10.86 -6.48 14.91
CA GLN A 95 10.79 -7.83 15.45
C GLN A 95 10.29 -7.85 16.91
N SER A 96 10.65 -6.83 17.69
CA SER A 96 10.23 -6.66 19.08
C SER A 96 8.77 -6.21 19.26
N ALA A 97 8.11 -5.74 18.20
CA ALA A 97 6.70 -5.33 18.24
C ALA A 97 5.75 -6.54 18.32
N ILE A 98 6.22 -7.74 17.98
CA ILE A 98 5.45 -8.98 18.04
C ILE A 98 5.54 -9.55 19.45
N GLY A 99 4.59 -9.17 20.31
CA GLY A 99 4.58 -9.59 21.71
C GLY A 99 4.26 -11.07 21.96
N ASN A 100 3.68 -11.76 20.97
CA ASN A 100 3.43 -13.20 21.04
C ASN A 100 4.48 -13.96 20.20
N GLU A 101 5.36 -14.68 20.88
CA GLU A 101 6.42 -15.46 20.24
C GLU A 101 5.90 -16.51 19.25
N HIS A 102 4.69 -17.05 19.44
CA HIS A 102 4.06 -18.01 18.51
C HIS A 102 3.58 -17.37 17.21
N LEU A 103 3.50 -16.04 17.14
CA LEU A 103 3.10 -15.30 15.93
C LEU A 103 4.31 -14.69 15.20
N GLN A 104 5.53 -15.04 15.59
CA GLN A 104 6.74 -14.62 14.87
C GLN A 104 6.71 -15.18 13.43
N PRO A 105 6.94 -14.35 12.40
CA PRO A 105 6.91 -14.79 11.00
C PRO A 105 7.83 -15.98 10.71
N SER A 106 8.99 -16.05 11.39
CA SER A 106 9.93 -17.16 11.31
C SER A 106 9.38 -18.52 11.78
N ARG A 107 8.20 -18.56 12.42
CA ARG A 107 7.51 -19.79 12.82
C ARG A 107 6.49 -20.29 11.80
N PHE A 108 6.36 -19.63 10.67
CA PHE A 108 5.46 -20.03 9.58
C PHE A 108 6.26 -20.32 8.31
N GLU A 109 5.74 -21.22 7.47
CA GLU A 109 6.28 -21.43 6.13
C GLU A 109 6.22 -20.11 5.34
N ARG A 110 7.34 -19.72 4.71
CA ARG A 110 7.49 -18.44 4.00
C ARG A 110 6.39 -18.20 2.97
N GLN A 111 6.00 -19.23 2.22
CA GLN A 111 4.97 -19.13 1.17
C GLN A 111 3.55 -19.00 1.73
N ARG A 112 3.36 -19.13 3.05
CA ARG A 112 2.06 -19.01 3.73
C ARG A 112 1.87 -17.67 4.44
N ILE A 113 2.86 -16.80 4.39
CA ILE A 113 2.82 -15.48 5.01
C ILE A 113 3.12 -14.39 3.98
N ALA A 114 2.59 -13.20 4.24
CA ALA A 114 2.82 -12.00 3.47
C ALA A 114 2.66 -10.78 4.38
N GLU A 115 3.28 -9.67 4.02
CA GLU A 115 3.10 -8.40 4.72
C GLU A 115 2.39 -7.39 3.83
N ILE A 116 1.32 -6.78 4.36
CA ILE A 116 0.67 -5.63 3.73
C ILE A 116 1.32 -4.36 4.28
N SER A 117 1.86 -3.54 3.40
CA SER A 117 2.51 -2.28 3.76
C SER A 117 2.21 -1.18 2.73
N ARG A 118 2.70 0.04 2.98
CA ARG A 118 2.62 1.18 2.05
C ARG A 118 1.20 1.47 1.52
N LEU A 119 0.19 1.37 2.40
CA LEU A 119 -1.17 1.83 2.08
C LEU A 119 -1.16 3.36 1.95
N ALA A 120 -1.34 3.86 0.73
CA ALA A 120 -1.31 5.28 0.43
C ALA A 120 -2.53 5.71 -0.40
N VAL A 121 -3.23 6.73 0.09
CA VAL A 121 -4.37 7.36 -0.60
C VAL A 121 -4.10 8.87 -0.57
N PRO A 122 -3.86 9.52 -1.73
CA PRO A 122 -3.62 10.96 -1.77
C PRO A 122 -4.79 11.76 -1.16
N ALA A 123 -4.48 12.91 -0.57
CA ALA A 123 -5.44 13.74 0.16
C ALA A 123 -6.72 14.06 -0.63
N GLU A 124 -6.59 14.29 -1.93
CA GLU A 124 -7.72 14.56 -2.83
C GLU A 124 -8.74 13.42 -2.93
N PHE A 125 -8.33 12.17 -2.64
CA PHE A 125 -9.17 10.97 -2.67
C PHE A 125 -9.63 10.50 -1.27
N ARG A 126 -9.15 11.10 -0.17
CA ARG A 126 -9.56 10.72 1.20
C ARG A 126 -10.93 11.26 1.63
N ARG A 127 -11.54 12.16 0.86
CA ARG A 127 -12.75 12.88 1.29
C ARG A 127 -13.97 11.97 1.44
N ARG A 128 -14.47 11.87 2.67
CA ARG A 128 -15.91 11.67 2.96
C ARG A 128 -16.63 13.01 2.79
N SER A 129 -17.80 13.00 2.17
CA SER A 129 -18.66 14.19 1.96
C SER A 129 -19.18 14.86 3.25
N VAL A 130 -18.81 14.35 4.42
CA VAL A 130 -19.25 14.82 5.75
C VAL A 130 -18.13 15.42 6.62
N ASP A 131 -16.86 15.30 6.24
CA ASP A 131 -15.76 15.78 7.08
C ASP A 131 -15.31 17.20 6.68
N LYS A 132 -15.90 18.20 7.36
CA LYS A 132 -15.43 19.60 7.39
C LYS A 132 -14.41 19.86 8.51
N HIS A 133 -13.57 18.89 8.85
CA HIS A 133 -12.53 19.09 9.87
C HIS A 133 -11.18 18.59 9.35
N GLN A 134 -10.16 19.45 9.41
CA GLN A 134 -8.77 19.08 9.16
C GLN A 134 -8.33 18.11 10.27
N GLY A 135 -7.90 16.90 9.89
CA GLY A 135 -7.29 15.94 10.81
C GLY A 135 -7.89 14.53 10.84
N ALA A 136 -8.86 14.19 10.00
CA ALA A 136 -9.31 12.80 9.86
C ALA A 136 -8.37 12.04 8.91
N ALA A 137 -7.33 11.41 9.51
CA ALA A 137 -6.67 10.23 8.96
C ALA A 137 -7.45 8.98 9.38
#